data_AF-A0A3B9T3Q7-F1
#
_entry.id   AF-A0A3B9T3Q7-F1
#
_cell.length_a   1.000
_cell.length_b   1.000
_cell.length_c   1.000
_cell.angle_alpha   90.00
_cell.angle_beta   90.00
_cell.angle_gamma   90.00
#
_symmetry.space_group_name_H-M   'P 1'
#
loop_
_entity.id
_entity.type
_entity.pdbx_description
1 polymer ?
#
loop_
_entity_poly.entity_id
_entity_poly.type
_entity_poly.pdbx_seq_one_letter_code
_entity_poly.pdbx_strand_id
1 'polypeptide(L)'
;MLQAIKVAGSVLTALASAAAAGTNALASVEYVHQQLVGYRGDLTGDGSVDEDDVTLLAAFLEGSVELPYEELQPYADLDHSGTSDARDLTLLKRLILTGAEPEEVYSFSPISQDLIPAPISAVHPHMPSIGDVCILMVAVDFPDCVHTENLSVEEIHSLTFGEERIDDHAYPMDSITAYYERASYGRLHLAGDVYRYTAQHPIGYYVNNTDVLVSETLSALDSQINYLKYDANGDSVMDTLLMALPGSASDDDWWPCSGDCTLRQSFDGVRPGNLCIGSWALGDPTGFNSTWIHELGHAMGLPDYYKYENYSDYDYYGLNGDAGTEMMDDAFGDMCAFSKLMLGWYAKDEVQIYTGGTKQYTLEASSQHMPGCILIPKDDLNDFHSEYIIIESVTNDGNNTAGFYENYKYPLFETSGIRVMHCTAELWEGYWGTELKWNNYGQKYDNSNQKQRVLRLVNEGNGFFGNGAVIDNQTSGFGWYDSSGFETVDPGVVITISDLDSSGKCTVTVSPKS
;
A
#
# COMPACT_ATOMS: atom_id res chain seq x y z
N MET A 1 18.91 31.99 -8.25
CA MET A 1 17.91 31.43 -9.18
C MET A 1 17.80 29.95 -8.88
N LEU A 2 17.03 29.61 -7.85
CA LEU A 2 16.44 28.29 -7.66
C LEU A 2 14.94 28.57 -7.67
N GLN A 3 14.24 28.09 -8.68
CA GLN A 3 12.78 28.11 -8.71
C GLN A 3 12.36 26.83 -8.01
N ALA A 4 11.88 26.97 -6.78
CA ALA A 4 11.30 25.86 -6.04
C ALA A 4 9.96 25.53 -6.71
N ILE A 5 9.93 24.42 -7.46
CA ILE A 5 8.68 23.81 -7.91
C ILE A 5 8.05 23.21 -6.66
N LYS A 6 7.00 23.85 -6.14
CA LYS A 6 6.14 23.25 -5.12
C LYS A 6 5.18 22.31 -5.83
N VAL A 7 5.29 21.03 -5.52
CA VAL A 7 4.40 19.96 -5.99
C VAL A 7 3.12 20.03 -5.16
N ALA A 8 1.97 20.14 -5.83
CA ALA A 8 0.66 20.02 -5.18
C ALA A 8 0.44 18.54 -4.81
N GLY A 9 0.42 18.24 -3.51
CA GLY A 9 0.09 16.93 -2.96
C GLY A 9 -1.29 16.95 -2.31
N SER A 10 -2.10 15.93 -2.56
CA SER A 10 -3.33 15.65 -1.82
C SER A 10 -3.01 15.15 -0.41
N VAL A 11 -3.62 15.70 0.63
CA VAL A 11 -3.44 15.27 2.03
C VAL A 11 -4.73 14.65 2.55
N LEU A 12 -4.66 13.43 3.09
CA LEU A 12 -5.80 12.82 3.78
C LEU A 12 -6.14 13.66 5.02
N THR A 13 -7.31 14.30 5.04
CA THR A 13 -7.74 15.12 6.19
C THR A 13 -8.92 14.49 6.91
N ALA A 14 -8.79 14.28 8.21
CA ALA A 14 -9.89 13.90 9.08
C ALA A 14 -10.79 15.13 9.32
N LEU A 15 -12.00 15.13 8.76
CA LEU A 15 -13.01 16.14 9.11
C LEU A 15 -13.83 15.64 10.30
N ALA A 16 -13.68 16.29 11.45
CA ALA A 16 -14.54 16.06 12.59
C ALA A 16 -15.86 16.81 12.39
N SER A 17 -16.95 16.09 12.08
CA SER A 17 -18.28 16.67 12.16
C SER A 17 -18.71 16.76 13.64
N ALA A 18 -18.66 17.97 14.20
CA ALA A 18 -19.22 18.22 15.52
C ALA A 18 -20.75 18.18 15.41
N ALA A 19 -21.37 17.05 15.76
CA ALA A 19 -22.82 16.98 15.96
C ALA A 19 -23.21 18.01 17.04
N ALA A 20 -23.98 19.01 16.63
CA ALA A 20 -24.48 20.03 17.54
C ALA A 20 -25.32 19.40 18.66
N ALA A 21 -24.77 19.47 19.88
CA ALA A 21 -25.41 19.34 21.18
C ALA A 21 -26.52 18.28 21.33
N GLY A 22 -26.18 17.13 21.93
CA GLY A 22 -27.16 16.41 22.77
C GLY A 22 -27.12 14.89 22.83
N THR A 23 -26.23 14.19 22.13
CA THR A 23 -26.15 12.72 22.21
C THR A 23 -24.71 12.25 22.16
N ASN A 24 -24.34 11.30 23.03
CA ASN A 24 -23.08 10.54 22.99
C ASN A 24 -23.05 9.66 21.73
N ALA A 25 -22.93 10.26 20.55
CA ALA A 25 -22.49 9.59 19.35
C ALA A 25 -20.97 9.80 19.27
N LEU A 26 -20.22 8.71 19.09
CA LEU A 26 -18.83 8.78 18.64
C LEU A 26 -18.80 9.69 17.41
N ALA A 27 -17.91 10.67 17.40
CA ALA A 27 -17.70 11.49 16.21
C ALA A 27 -17.28 10.53 15.08
N SER A 28 -18.08 10.45 14.01
CA SER A 28 -17.63 9.79 12.79
C SER A 28 -16.59 10.71 12.15
N VAL A 29 -15.35 10.24 12.08
CA VAL A 29 -14.33 10.88 11.26
C VAL A 29 -14.64 10.50 9.82
N GLU A 30 -15.05 11.49 9.01
CA GLU A 30 -15.13 11.30 7.56
C GLU A 30 -13.75 11.58 6.99
N TYR A 31 -13.16 10.54 6.39
CA TYR A 31 -11.97 10.67 5.58
C TYR A 31 -12.39 11.16 4.20
N VAL A 32 -11.83 12.29 3.80
CA VAL A 32 -12.11 12.93 2.52
C VAL A 32 -10.83 13.01 1.71
N HIS A 33 -10.94 12.76 0.41
CA HIS A 33 -9.89 13.12 -0.54
C HIS A 33 -9.82 14.64 -0.63
N GLN A 34 -8.68 15.21 -0.24
CA GLN A 34 -8.37 16.61 -0.43
C GLN A 34 -7.63 16.78 -1.76
N GLN A 35 -8.27 17.42 -2.75
CA GLN A 35 -7.67 17.69 -4.06
C GLN A 35 -7.51 19.20 -4.27
N LEU A 36 -6.31 19.68 -4.63
CA LEU A 36 -6.13 21.06 -5.07
C LEU A 36 -6.91 21.25 -6.39
N VAL A 37 -7.87 22.17 -6.39
CA VAL A 37 -8.74 22.44 -7.55
C VAL A 37 -8.52 23.82 -8.17
N GLY A 38 -7.76 24.69 -7.53
CA GLY A 38 -7.35 25.97 -8.08
C GLY A 38 -6.84 26.94 -7.01
N TYR A 39 -6.82 28.23 -7.34
CA TYR A 39 -6.31 29.29 -6.47
C TYR A 39 -7.35 30.40 -6.28
N ARG A 40 -7.55 30.90 -5.06
CA ARG A 40 -8.38 32.09 -4.83
C ARG A 40 -7.82 33.25 -5.62
N GLY A 41 -8.66 33.83 -6.45
CA GLY A 41 -8.32 34.88 -7.40
C GLY A 41 -8.17 34.42 -8.85
N ASP A 42 -8.12 33.11 -9.13
CA ASP A 42 -8.13 32.57 -10.50
C ASP A 42 -9.58 32.35 -10.93
N LEU A 43 -10.20 33.39 -11.50
CA LEU A 43 -11.57 33.35 -12.00
C LEU A 43 -11.65 32.85 -13.43
N THR A 44 -10.55 32.88 -14.18
CA THR A 44 -10.47 32.39 -15.56
C THR A 44 -10.25 30.88 -15.64
N GLY A 45 -9.74 30.26 -14.58
CA GLY A 45 -9.46 28.84 -14.46
C GLY A 45 -8.23 28.40 -15.25
N ASP A 46 -7.30 29.32 -15.51
CA ASP A 46 -6.11 29.05 -16.32
C ASP A 46 -4.86 28.70 -15.48
N GLY A 47 -5.01 28.67 -14.16
CA GLY A 47 -3.96 28.34 -13.20
C GLY A 47 -3.09 29.54 -12.80
N SER A 48 -3.42 30.74 -13.28
CA SER A 48 -2.76 31.99 -12.90
C SER A 48 -3.75 32.98 -12.25
N VAL A 49 -3.21 33.89 -11.43
CA VAL A 49 -3.96 35.00 -10.84
C VAL A 49 -3.41 36.31 -11.39
N ASP A 50 -4.10 36.92 -12.35
CA ASP A 50 -3.60 38.06 -13.12
C ASP A 50 -4.67 39.11 -13.51
N GLU A 51 -4.32 40.00 -14.45
CA GLU A 51 -5.18 41.12 -14.86
C GLU A 51 -6.48 40.66 -15.57
N ASP A 52 -6.50 39.47 -16.14
CA ASP A 52 -7.68 38.91 -16.81
C ASP A 52 -8.73 38.50 -15.76
N ASP A 53 -8.31 37.99 -14.60
CA ASP A 53 -9.20 37.71 -13.45
C ASP A 53 -9.81 38.99 -12.87
N VAL A 54 -9.02 40.06 -12.79
CA VAL A 54 -9.48 41.39 -12.36
C VAL A 54 -10.55 41.92 -13.31
N THR A 55 -10.34 41.74 -14.61
CA THR A 55 -11.27 42.17 -15.65
C THR A 55 -12.58 41.39 -15.54
N LEU A 56 -12.49 40.08 -15.31
CA LEU A 56 -13.64 39.20 -15.18
C LEU A 56 -14.47 39.51 -13.92
N LEU A 57 -13.83 39.66 -12.76
CA LEU A 57 -14.51 40.02 -11.51
C LEU A 57 -15.11 41.43 -11.58
N ALA A 58 -14.45 42.40 -12.20
CA ALA A 58 -15.00 43.73 -12.41
C ALA A 58 -16.24 43.71 -13.33
N ALA A 59 -16.18 42.98 -14.45
CA ALA A 59 -17.29 42.85 -15.37
C ALA A 59 -18.51 42.16 -14.73
N PHE A 60 -18.27 41.18 -13.86
CA PHE A 60 -19.30 40.54 -13.04
C PHE A 60 -19.98 41.53 -12.08
N LEU A 61 -19.19 42.28 -11.31
CA LEU A 61 -19.73 43.26 -10.35
C LEU A 61 -20.49 44.41 -11.02
N GLU A 62 -20.13 44.73 -12.27
CA GLU A 62 -20.85 45.69 -13.11
C GLU A 62 -22.13 45.12 -13.75
N GLY A 63 -22.35 43.81 -13.66
CA GLY A 63 -23.46 43.12 -14.31
C GLY A 63 -23.31 42.97 -15.83
N SER A 64 -22.08 43.13 -16.33
CA SER A 64 -21.74 43.01 -17.75
C SER A 64 -21.52 41.56 -18.19
N VAL A 65 -21.21 40.67 -17.24
CA VAL A 65 -21.02 39.22 -17.43
C VAL A 65 -21.71 38.49 -16.30
N GLU A 66 -22.37 37.36 -16.61
CA GLU A 66 -22.81 36.40 -15.59
C GLU A 66 -21.69 35.38 -15.38
N LEU A 67 -21.25 35.23 -14.14
CA LEU A 67 -20.38 34.13 -13.74
C LEU A 67 -21.28 32.95 -13.31
N PRO A 68 -20.89 31.69 -13.58
CA PRO A 68 -21.48 30.54 -12.90
C PRO A 68 -21.15 30.67 -11.40
N TYR A 69 -22.04 31.34 -10.68
CA TYR A 69 -21.80 31.82 -9.32
C TYR A 69 -21.43 30.66 -8.38
N GLU A 70 -22.06 29.49 -8.54
CA GLU A 70 -21.76 28.30 -7.72
C GLU A 70 -20.38 27.70 -8.00
N GLU A 71 -19.86 27.79 -9.23
CA GLU A 71 -18.56 27.22 -9.61
C GLU A 71 -17.40 28.15 -9.27
N LEU A 72 -17.63 29.47 -9.33
CA LEU A 72 -16.57 30.48 -9.17
C LEU A 72 -16.56 31.19 -7.82
N GLN A 73 -17.61 31.06 -7.00
CA GLN A 73 -17.68 31.65 -5.66
C GLN A 73 -16.46 31.28 -4.77
N PRO A 74 -15.96 30.03 -4.75
CA PRO A 74 -14.78 29.67 -3.95
C PRO A 74 -13.52 30.43 -4.36
N TYR A 75 -13.39 30.80 -5.64
CA TYR A 75 -12.23 31.52 -6.18
C TYR A 75 -12.40 33.05 -6.08
N ALA A 76 -13.63 33.53 -6.13
CA ALA A 76 -13.97 34.97 -6.15
C ALA A 76 -14.13 35.60 -4.76
N ASP A 77 -14.33 34.81 -3.70
CA ASP A 77 -14.44 35.27 -2.31
C ASP A 77 -13.06 35.27 -1.63
N LEU A 78 -12.32 36.36 -1.76
CA LEU A 78 -10.96 36.50 -1.23
C LEU A 78 -10.97 36.89 0.26
N ASP A 79 -12.06 37.46 0.77
CA ASP A 79 -12.19 37.87 2.17
C ASP A 79 -12.93 36.85 3.07
N HIS A 80 -13.37 35.73 2.50
CA HIS A 80 -14.10 34.65 3.17
C HIS A 80 -15.42 35.12 3.80
N SER A 81 -16.05 36.15 3.22
CA SER A 81 -17.33 36.67 3.70
C SER A 81 -18.53 35.84 3.24
N GLY A 82 -18.32 34.92 2.30
CA GLY A 82 -19.37 34.16 1.61
C GLY A 82 -20.01 34.95 0.46
N THR A 83 -19.50 36.13 0.12
CA THR A 83 -20.04 36.99 -0.95
C THR A 83 -18.91 37.58 -1.77
N SER A 84 -19.04 37.55 -3.10
CA SER A 84 -18.08 38.21 -4.01
C SER A 84 -18.51 39.65 -4.28
N ASP A 85 -17.79 40.63 -3.74
CA ASP A 85 -18.07 42.06 -3.86
C ASP A 85 -16.83 42.93 -4.21
N ALA A 86 -16.99 44.25 -4.17
CA ALA A 86 -15.90 45.18 -4.52
C ALA A 86 -14.67 45.09 -3.59
N ARG A 87 -14.81 44.50 -2.40
CA ARG A 87 -13.72 44.19 -1.48
C ARG A 87 -12.84 43.09 -2.04
N ASP A 88 -13.43 42.03 -2.57
CA ASP A 88 -12.70 40.94 -3.23
C ASP A 88 -11.93 41.45 -4.45
N LEU A 89 -12.57 42.31 -5.26
CA LEU A 89 -11.87 42.97 -6.37
C LEU A 89 -10.68 43.83 -5.91
N THR A 90 -10.79 44.46 -4.74
CA THR A 90 -9.69 45.24 -4.15
C THR A 90 -8.57 44.33 -3.64
N LEU A 91 -8.92 43.20 -3.03
CA LEU A 91 -7.96 42.19 -2.57
C LEU A 91 -7.25 41.51 -3.74
N LEU A 92 -7.96 41.19 -4.82
CA LEU A 92 -7.41 40.59 -6.03
C LEU A 92 -6.39 41.52 -6.69
N LYS A 93 -6.75 42.80 -6.87
CA LYS A 93 -5.80 43.82 -7.36
C LYS A 93 -4.58 43.95 -6.46
N ARG A 94 -4.76 43.89 -5.14
CA ARG A 94 -3.65 43.96 -4.18
C ARG A 94 -2.75 42.73 -4.27
N LEU A 95 -3.34 41.54 -4.38
CA LEU A 95 -2.63 40.27 -4.52
C LEU A 95 -1.65 40.34 -5.70
N ILE A 96 -2.17 40.72 -6.88
CA ILE A 96 -1.38 40.91 -8.12
C ILE A 96 -0.31 41.99 -7.95
N LEU A 97 -0.66 43.16 -7.39
CA LEU A 97 0.29 44.27 -7.20
C LEU A 97 1.43 43.94 -6.23
N THR A 98 1.18 43.07 -5.25
CA THR A 98 2.17 42.68 -4.24
C THR A 98 3.00 41.46 -4.65
N GLY A 99 2.53 40.68 -5.63
CA GLY A 99 3.13 39.40 -6.00
C GLY A 99 3.10 38.38 -4.86
N ALA A 100 2.11 38.47 -3.96
CA ALA A 100 1.92 37.47 -2.92
C ALA A 100 1.34 36.20 -3.54
N GLU A 101 1.70 35.05 -2.98
CA GLU A 101 1.17 33.75 -3.42
C GLU A 101 -0.33 33.67 -3.13
N PRO A 102 -1.16 33.23 -4.10
CA PRO A 102 -2.59 33.09 -3.91
C PRO A 102 -2.91 31.91 -2.97
N GLU A 103 -4.07 31.98 -2.32
CA GLU A 103 -4.54 30.91 -1.43
C GLU A 103 -5.01 29.71 -2.25
N GLU A 104 -4.58 28.51 -1.88
CA GLU A 104 -4.98 27.25 -2.50
C GLU A 104 -6.43 26.89 -2.16
N VAL A 105 -7.22 26.50 -3.16
CA VAL A 105 -8.60 26.02 -3.00
C VAL A 105 -8.63 24.52 -3.16
N TYR A 106 -9.22 23.83 -2.18
CA TYR A 106 -9.32 22.39 -2.16
C TYR A 106 -10.77 21.91 -2.30
N SER A 107 -10.98 20.85 -3.07
CA SER A 107 -12.22 20.08 -3.03
C SER A 107 -12.06 18.87 -2.11
N PHE A 108 -13.16 18.49 -1.48
CA PHE A 108 -13.23 17.36 -0.57
C PHE A 108 -14.24 16.37 -1.13
N SER A 109 -13.78 15.17 -1.52
CA SER A 109 -14.67 14.09 -1.95
C SER A 109 -14.72 13.01 -0.87
N PRO A 110 -15.89 12.45 -0.54
CA PRO A 110 -15.98 11.32 0.37
C PRO A 110 -15.24 10.12 -0.23
N ILE A 111 -14.43 9.43 0.56
CA ILE A 111 -13.95 8.10 0.17
C ILE A 111 -15.17 7.19 0.08
N SER A 112 -15.34 6.53 -1.07
CA SER A 112 -16.36 5.50 -1.26
C SER A 112 -16.14 4.40 -0.21
N GLN A 113 -17.06 4.28 0.75
CA GLN A 113 -16.94 3.29 1.83
C GLN A 113 -17.27 1.85 1.38
N ASP A 114 -17.81 1.68 0.17
CA ASP A 114 -18.10 0.37 -0.39
C ASP A 114 -16.83 -0.24 -0.99
N LEU A 115 -15.92 -0.67 -0.10
CA LEU A 115 -14.70 -1.39 -0.46
C LEU A 115 -15.04 -2.67 -1.23
N ILE A 116 -14.18 -3.02 -2.18
CA ILE A 116 -14.17 -4.35 -2.77
C ILE A 116 -13.86 -5.34 -1.65
N PRO A 117 -14.71 -6.35 -1.40
CA PRO A 117 -14.38 -7.39 -0.43
C PRO A 117 -13.04 -8.03 -0.81
N ALA A 118 -12.11 -8.15 0.14
CA ALA A 118 -10.76 -8.64 -0.11
C ALA A 118 -10.78 -9.98 -0.86
N PRO A 119 -10.39 -10.02 -2.16
CA PRO A 119 -10.40 -11.26 -2.92
C PRO A 119 -9.52 -12.34 -2.30
N ILE A 120 -8.46 -11.96 -1.57
CA ILE A 120 -7.56 -12.91 -0.90
C ILE A 120 -8.25 -13.67 0.24
N SER A 121 -9.38 -13.18 0.78
CA SER A 121 -10.15 -13.91 1.81
C SER A 121 -10.60 -15.31 1.36
N ALA A 122 -10.62 -15.57 0.05
CA ALA A 122 -10.88 -16.89 -0.52
C ALA A 122 -9.83 -17.95 -0.16
N VAL A 123 -8.61 -17.56 0.25
CA VAL A 123 -7.59 -18.50 0.77
C VAL A 123 -7.68 -18.70 2.28
N HIS A 124 -8.71 -18.11 2.92
CA HIS A 124 -8.97 -18.23 4.35
C HIS A 124 -7.79 -17.84 5.28
N PRO A 125 -7.17 -16.66 5.09
CA PRO A 125 -6.14 -16.18 6.00
C PRO A 125 -6.71 -15.96 7.41
N HIS A 126 -5.85 -16.10 8.43
CA HIS A 126 -6.24 -15.87 9.82
C HIS A 126 -6.37 -14.37 10.14
N MET A 127 -5.50 -13.54 9.58
CA MET A 127 -5.52 -12.10 9.83
C MET A 127 -6.39 -11.37 8.80
N PRO A 128 -7.38 -10.57 9.22
CA PRO A 128 -8.11 -9.71 8.30
C PRO A 128 -7.21 -8.60 7.75
N SER A 129 -7.44 -8.21 6.49
CA SER A 129 -6.65 -7.20 5.79
C SER A 129 -7.24 -5.79 5.82
N ILE A 130 -8.38 -5.59 6.48
CA ILE A 130 -9.11 -4.31 6.55
C ILE A 130 -9.64 -4.14 7.98
N GLY A 131 -9.73 -2.90 8.45
CA GLY A 131 -10.25 -2.53 9.76
C GLY A 131 -9.17 -2.46 10.83
N ASP A 132 -9.58 -2.52 12.09
CA ASP A 132 -8.68 -2.45 13.24
C ASP A 132 -8.17 -3.84 13.61
N VAL A 133 -6.85 -4.02 13.60
CA VAL A 133 -6.21 -5.28 14.01
C VAL A 133 -5.13 -4.99 15.05
N CYS A 134 -5.15 -5.73 16.15
CA CYS A 134 -4.12 -5.64 17.17
C CYS A 134 -3.23 -6.89 17.11
N ILE A 135 -1.92 -6.68 17.04
CA ILE A 135 -0.93 -7.74 16.90
C ILE A 135 -0.23 -7.98 18.25
N LEU A 136 -0.12 -9.25 18.65
CA LEU A 136 0.71 -9.62 19.79
C LEU A 136 2.14 -9.88 19.31
N MET A 137 3.10 -9.10 19.81
CA MET A 137 4.53 -9.39 19.63
C MET A 137 5.17 -9.80 20.96
N VAL A 138 5.96 -10.88 20.93
CA VAL A 138 6.79 -11.30 22.05
C VAL A 138 8.24 -11.36 21.60
N ALA A 139 9.10 -10.55 22.21
CA ALA A 139 10.54 -10.69 22.08
C ALA A 139 11.03 -11.79 23.03
N VAL A 140 11.55 -12.87 22.47
CA VAL A 140 11.89 -14.09 23.21
C VAL A 140 13.39 -14.24 23.34
N ASP A 141 13.87 -14.27 24.57
CA ASP A 141 15.24 -14.64 24.92
C ASP A 141 15.33 -16.12 25.31
N PHE A 142 16.52 -16.69 25.20
CA PHE A 142 16.85 -18.04 25.62
C PHE A 142 18.04 -18.02 26.59
N PRO A 143 18.24 -19.05 27.42
CA PRO A 143 19.36 -19.10 28.37
C PRO A 143 20.74 -18.97 27.71
N ASP A 144 20.88 -19.34 26.43
CA ASP A 144 22.13 -19.35 25.67
C ASP A 144 22.15 -18.40 24.45
N CYS A 145 21.03 -17.73 24.15
CA CYS A 145 20.88 -16.83 23.01
C CYS A 145 19.92 -15.70 23.40
N VAL A 146 20.38 -14.46 23.41
CA VAL A 146 19.60 -13.31 23.90
C VAL A 146 19.71 -12.14 22.93
N HIS A 147 18.71 -11.27 22.92
CA HIS A 147 18.74 -10.00 22.19
C HIS A 147 19.92 -9.17 22.71
N THR A 148 20.83 -8.81 21.80
CA THR A 148 22.03 -8.03 22.12
C THR A 148 21.69 -6.59 22.48
N GLU A 149 20.67 -6.05 21.83
CA GLU A 149 20.12 -4.74 22.13
C GLU A 149 19.18 -4.87 23.33
N ASN A 150 19.56 -4.24 24.44
CA ASN A 150 18.75 -4.25 25.66
C ASN A 150 17.65 -3.19 25.61
N LEU A 151 16.81 -3.23 24.57
CA LEU A 151 15.64 -2.36 24.43
C LEU A 151 14.54 -2.76 25.42
N SER A 152 13.93 -1.76 26.06
CA SER A 152 12.71 -1.93 26.86
C SER A 152 11.52 -2.34 25.98
N VAL A 153 10.47 -2.84 26.62
CA VAL A 153 9.20 -3.17 25.93
C VAL A 153 8.66 -1.93 25.20
N GLU A 154 8.73 -0.77 25.84
CA GLU A 154 8.28 0.50 25.27
C GLU A 154 9.12 0.95 24.06
N GLU A 155 10.44 0.72 24.10
CA GLU A 155 11.31 1.01 22.95
C GLU A 155 11.03 0.08 21.78
N ILE A 156 10.83 -1.23 22.03
CA ILE A 156 10.46 -2.18 20.98
C ILE A 156 9.07 -1.82 20.41
N HIS A 157 8.10 -1.48 21.27
CA HIS A 157 6.79 -1.02 20.83
C HIS A 157 6.91 0.25 19.97
N SER A 158 7.68 1.25 20.39
CA SER A 158 7.87 2.47 19.60
C SER A 158 8.55 2.19 18.25
N LEU A 159 9.46 1.22 18.20
CA LEU A 159 10.15 0.79 16.99
C LEU A 159 9.20 0.07 16.01
N THR A 160 8.24 -0.70 16.52
CA THR A 160 7.42 -1.63 15.72
C THR A 160 6.01 -1.13 15.46
N PHE A 161 5.33 -0.58 16.48
CA PHE A 161 3.94 -0.13 16.45
C PHE A 161 3.79 1.36 16.81
N GLY A 162 4.88 2.12 16.69
CA GLY A 162 4.85 3.57 16.90
C GLY A 162 4.17 4.33 15.77
N GLU A 163 3.81 5.58 16.04
CA GLU A 163 3.33 6.53 15.03
C GLU A 163 4.40 6.78 13.94
N GLU A 164 3.95 7.35 12.82
CA GLU A 164 4.81 7.74 11.70
C GLU A 164 5.89 8.76 12.12
N ARG A 165 7.10 8.55 11.61
CA ARG A 165 8.26 9.42 11.85
C ARG A 165 9.01 9.68 10.55
N ILE A 166 8.52 10.65 9.76
CA ILE A 166 9.11 11.03 8.46
C ILE A 166 10.60 11.40 8.55
N ASP A 167 11.01 12.02 9.67
CA ASP A 167 12.40 12.43 9.90
C ASP A 167 13.30 11.29 10.45
N ASP A 168 12.74 10.10 10.70
CA ASP A 168 13.50 8.93 11.16
C ASP A 168 14.41 8.41 10.04
N HIS A 169 15.62 7.99 10.42
CA HIS A 169 16.53 7.35 9.47
C HIS A 169 15.91 6.06 8.90
N ALA A 170 15.07 5.38 9.66
CA ALA A 170 14.39 4.16 9.23
C ALA A 170 13.19 4.41 8.31
N TYR A 171 12.68 5.65 8.16
CA TYR A 171 11.55 5.92 7.27
C TYR A 171 11.89 5.55 5.81
N PRO A 172 11.03 4.78 5.10
CA PRO A 172 9.64 4.46 5.45
C PRO A 172 9.39 3.11 6.13
N MET A 173 10.43 2.44 6.63
CA MET A 173 10.34 1.25 7.49
C MET A 173 10.43 1.63 8.98
N ASP A 174 9.93 2.81 9.33
CA ASP A 174 9.98 3.41 10.66
C ASP A 174 9.11 2.68 11.68
N SER A 175 7.96 2.14 11.25
CA SER A 175 7.16 1.19 12.02
C SER A 175 6.25 0.37 11.11
N ILE A 176 5.81 -0.80 11.58
CA ILE A 176 4.84 -1.67 10.91
C ILE A 176 3.50 -0.94 10.78
N THR A 177 3.06 -0.29 11.87
CA THR A 177 1.82 0.50 11.91
C THR A 177 1.81 1.57 10.83
N ALA A 178 2.87 2.40 10.76
CA ALA A 178 2.92 3.50 9.81
C ALA A 178 3.03 3.01 8.36
N TYR A 179 3.77 1.93 8.11
CA TYR A 179 3.85 1.31 6.79
C TYR A 179 2.48 0.90 6.27
N TYR A 180 1.72 0.14 7.06
CA TYR A 180 0.43 -0.40 6.64
C TYR A 180 -0.66 0.67 6.57
N GLU A 181 -0.61 1.70 7.42
CA GLU A 181 -1.50 2.86 7.32
C GLU A 181 -1.34 3.55 5.95
N ARG A 182 -0.09 3.76 5.50
CA ARG A 182 0.22 4.30 4.17
C ARG A 182 -0.19 3.35 3.04
N ALA A 183 0.27 2.10 3.11
CA ALA A 183 0.06 1.12 2.04
C ALA A 183 -1.43 0.87 1.76
N SER A 184 -2.24 0.85 2.82
CA SER A 184 -3.68 0.53 2.78
C SER A 184 -4.59 1.72 2.55
N TYR A 185 -4.06 2.94 2.39
CA TYR A 185 -4.87 4.17 2.30
C TYR A 185 -5.74 4.41 3.55
N GLY A 186 -5.24 4.02 4.73
CA GLY A 186 -5.98 4.07 5.98
C GLY A 186 -7.17 3.09 6.03
N ARG A 187 -7.11 1.98 5.29
CA ARG A 187 -8.14 0.92 5.32
C ARG A 187 -7.82 -0.19 6.31
N LEU A 188 -6.54 -0.34 6.68
CA LEU A 188 -6.07 -1.26 7.71
C LEU A 188 -5.34 -0.44 8.78
N HIS A 189 -5.83 -0.53 10.01
CA HIS A 189 -5.25 0.12 11.17
C HIS A 189 -4.60 -0.92 12.07
N LEU A 190 -3.27 -1.05 11.95
CA LEU A 190 -2.50 -1.98 12.78
C LEU A 190 -2.03 -1.29 14.06
N ALA A 191 -2.37 -1.89 15.20
CA ALA A 191 -1.74 -1.62 16.49
C ALA A 191 -1.06 -2.89 17.00
N GLY A 192 -0.26 -2.78 18.06
CA GLY A 192 0.30 -3.97 18.69
C GLY A 192 0.63 -3.79 20.15
N ASP A 193 0.69 -4.91 20.87
CA ASP A 193 1.27 -4.96 22.21
C ASP A 193 2.58 -5.74 22.15
N VAL A 194 3.57 -5.28 22.92
CA VAL A 194 4.87 -5.95 23.03
C VAL A 194 5.03 -6.53 24.41
N TYR A 195 5.52 -7.76 24.47
CA TYR A 195 5.95 -8.43 25.70
C TYR A 195 7.37 -8.98 25.54
N ARG A 196 8.02 -9.28 26.67
CA ARG A 196 9.27 -10.03 26.69
C ARG A 196 9.07 -11.33 27.44
N TYR A 197 9.74 -12.37 26.96
CA TYR A 197 9.76 -13.68 27.60
C TYR A 197 11.17 -14.27 27.55
N THR A 198 11.55 -15.04 28.57
CA THR A 198 12.78 -15.85 28.53
C THR A 198 12.38 -17.32 28.61
N ALA A 199 12.65 -18.06 27.54
CA ALA A 199 12.37 -19.47 27.44
C ALA A 199 13.14 -20.30 28.48
N GLN A 200 12.58 -21.42 28.89
CA GLN A 200 13.15 -22.30 29.91
C GLN A 200 14.33 -23.12 29.39
N HIS A 201 14.40 -23.35 28.08
CA HIS A 201 15.40 -24.19 27.44
C HIS A 201 16.28 -23.40 26.46
N PRO A 202 17.52 -23.86 26.20
CA PRO A 202 18.35 -23.35 25.12
C PRO A 202 17.63 -23.33 23.77
N ILE A 203 17.92 -22.36 22.91
CA ILE A 203 17.19 -22.15 21.64
C ILE A 203 17.12 -23.41 20.77
N GLY A 204 18.21 -24.19 20.73
CA GLY A 204 18.29 -25.44 19.96
C GLY A 204 17.28 -26.52 20.37
N TYR A 205 16.66 -26.41 21.55
CA TYR A 205 15.57 -27.29 21.98
C TYR A 205 14.29 -27.11 21.12
N TYR A 206 14.08 -25.91 20.57
CA TYR A 206 12.83 -25.52 19.92
C TYR A 206 12.83 -25.62 18.39
N VAL A 207 13.96 -25.89 17.74
CA VAL A 207 14.12 -25.92 16.25
C VAL A 207 13.10 -26.80 15.53
N ASN A 208 12.60 -27.86 16.19
CA ASN A 208 11.55 -28.73 15.64
C ASN A 208 10.33 -28.82 16.56
N ASN A 209 10.20 -27.88 17.50
CA ASN A 209 9.20 -27.87 18.55
C ASN A 209 8.64 -26.46 18.75
N THR A 210 8.41 -25.71 17.67
CA THR A 210 7.92 -24.32 17.73
C THR A 210 6.61 -24.20 18.50
N ASP A 211 5.68 -25.15 18.34
CA ASP A 211 4.44 -25.20 19.13
C ASP A 211 4.69 -25.28 20.65
N VAL A 212 5.79 -25.92 21.07
CA VAL A 212 6.18 -25.98 22.49
C VAL A 212 6.63 -24.59 22.96
N LEU A 213 7.41 -23.88 22.15
CA LEU A 213 7.84 -22.51 22.46
C LEU A 213 6.63 -21.57 22.56
N VAL A 214 5.70 -21.66 21.62
CA VAL A 214 4.45 -20.87 21.62
C VAL A 214 3.62 -21.19 22.86
N SER A 215 3.33 -22.47 23.11
CA SER A 215 2.53 -22.90 24.27
C SER A 215 3.16 -22.45 25.59
N GLU A 216 4.48 -22.61 25.74
CA GLU A 216 5.24 -22.19 26.91
C GLU A 216 5.17 -20.67 27.12
N THR A 217 5.41 -19.90 26.07
CA THR A 217 5.41 -18.43 26.08
C THR A 217 4.04 -17.87 26.44
N LEU A 218 2.99 -18.33 25.75
CA LEU A 218 1.62 -17.88 26.01
C LEU A 218 1.16 -18.31 27.41
N SER A 219 1.44 -19.55 27.83
CA SER A 219 1.08 -19.99 29.19
C SER A 219 1.77 -19.17 30.29
N ALA A 220 3.00 -18.69 30.04
CA ALA A 220 3.73 -17.86 31.00
C ALA A 220 3.18 -16.43 31.09
N LEU A 221 2.60 -15.92 30.01
CA LEU A 221 2.04 -14.56 29.92
C LEU A 221 0.52 -14.52 30.18
N ASP A 222 -0.15 -15.67 30.31
CA ASP A 222 -1.60 -15.83 30.46
C ASP A 222 -2.23 -15.00 31.59
N SER A 223 -1.52 -14.82 32.72
CA SER A 223 -2.03 -13.97 33.81
C SER A 223 -1.98 -12.46 33.52
N GLN A 224 -1.32 -12.05 32.43
CA GLN A 224 -1.04 -10.66 32.07
C GLN A 224 -1.78 -10.22 30.80
N ILE A 225 -2.11 -11.17 29.93
CA ILE A 225 -2.65 -10.93 28.59
C ILE A 225 -4.08 -11.45 28.53
N ASN A 226 -4.98 -10.70 27.89
CA ASN A 226 -6.26 -11.22 27.46
C ASN A 226 -6.20 -11.50 25.95
N TYR A 227 -6.08 -12.76 25.57
CA TYR A 227 -5.79 -13.12 24.18
C TYR A 227 -6.95 -12.88 23.22
N LEU A 228 -8.19 -12.73 23.72
CA LEU A 228 -9.34 -12.31 22.92
C LEU A 228 -9.15 -10.96 22.22
N LYS A 229 -8.20 -10.13 22.67
CA LYS A 229 -7.87 -8.84 22.04
C LYS A 229 -7.33 -8.99 20.62
N TYR A 230 -6.72 -10.13 20.31
CA TYR A 230 -5.98 -10.37 19.06
C TYR A 230 -6.76 -11.26 18.08
N ASP A 231 -8.08 -11.33 18.24
CA ASP A 231 -9.03 -12.02 17.35
C ASP A 231 -9.99 -10.94 16.80
N ALA A 232 -9.52 -10.15 15.85
CA ALA A 232 -10.25 -9.01 15.31
C ALA A 232 -11.49 -9.44 14.52
N ASN A 233 -11.44 -10.61 13.89
CA ASN A 233 -12.54 -11.14 13.07
C ASN A 233 -13.58 -11.96 13.87
N GLY A 234 -13.28 -12.30 15.13
CA GLY A 234 -14.18 -12.98 16.06
C GLY A 234 -14.39 -14.47 15.76
N ASP A 235 -13.45 -15.14 15.10
CA ASP A 235 -13.55 -16.54 14.69
C ASP A 235 -12.98 -17.52 15.74
N SER A 236 -12.61 -17.03 16.92
CA SER A 236 -11.95 -17.77 18.00
C SER A 236 -10.53 -18.23 17.65
N VAL A 237 -9.87 -17.50 16.75
CA VAL A 237 -8.48 -17.66 16.35
C VAL A 237 -7.78 -16.31 16.50
N MET A 238 -6.61 -16.32 17.10
CA MET A 238 -5.75 -15.14 17.08
C MET A 238 -5.29 -14.88 15.65
N ASP A 239 -5.49 -13.65 15.18
CA ASP A 239 -5.17 -13.21 13.83
C ASP A 239 -3.73 -13.58 13.45
N THR A 240 -2.77 -13.16 14.28
CA THR A 240 -1.35 -13.55 14.17
C THR A 240 -0.59 -13.33 15.49
N LEU A 241 0.46 -14.13 15.71
CA LEU A 241 1.44 -13.97 16.78
C LEU A 241 2.82 -13.69 16.16
N LEU A 242 3.48 -12.60 16.59
CA LEU A 242 4.86 -12.30 16.23
C LEU A 242 5.80 -12.75 17.35
N MET A 243 6.74 -13.64 17.06
CA MET A 243 7.80 -14.06 17.99
C MET A 243 9.16 -13.62 17.46
N ALA A 244 9.63 -12.47 17.95
CA ALA A 244 10.93 -11.93 17.61
C ALA A 244 12.02 -12.67 18.41
N LEU A 245 12.87 -13.40 17.70
CA LEU A 245 14.00 -14.11 18.28
C LEU A 245 15.28 -13.27 18.15
N PRO A 246 16.32 -13.54 18.96
CA PRO A 246 17.54 -12.76 18.91
C PRO A 246 18.21 -12.88 17.54
N GLY A 247 18.69 -11.76 16.98
CA GLY A 247 19.42 -11.74 15.71
C GLY A 247 20.75 -12.52 15.69
N SER A 248 21.13 -13.18 16.79
CA SER A 248 22.27 -14.10 16.87
C SER A 248 21.88 -15.57 16.79
N ALA A 249 20.58 -15.88 16.67
CA ALA A 249 20.12 -17.23 16.38
C ALA A 249 20.56 -17.65 14.97
N SER A 250 20.58 -18.97 14.74
CA SER A 250 21.03 -19.52 13.46
C SER A 250 20.01 -19.27 12.35
N ASP A 251 20.40 -18.58 11.29
CA ASP A 251 19.56 -18.40 10.09
C ASP A 251 19.12 -19.73 9.47
N ASP A 252 19.96 -20.77 9.54
CA ASP A 252 19.60 -22.11 9.06
C ASP A 252 18.39 -22.72 9.79
N ASP A 253 18.13 -22.29 11.03
CA ASP A 253 17.07 -22.83 11.88
C ASP A 253 15.91 -21.84 12.12
N TRP A 254 16.19 -20.53 12.08
CA TRP A 254 15.30 -19.47 12.54
C TRP A 254 15.22 -18.29 11.57
N TRP A 255 15.44 -18.52 10.28
CA TRP A 255 15.08 -17.53 9.26
C TRP A 255 13.62 -17.09 9.47
N PRO A 256 13.31 -15.78 9.43
CA PRO A 256 11.95 -15.29 9.50
C PRO A 256 11.02 -16.03 8.55
N CYS A 257 9.90 -16.48 9.08
CA CYS A 257 8.85 -17.11 8.30
C CYS A 257 7.49 -16.88 8.94
N SER A 258 6.45 -17.09 8.13
CA SER A 258 5.05 -16.98 8.49
C SER A 258 4.31 -18.25 8.09
N GLY A 259 3.40 -18.71 8.94
CA GLY A 259 2.53 -19.83 8.62
C GLY A 259 1.60 -20.22 9.77
N ASP A 260 0.73 -21.20 9.50
CA ASP A 260 -0.25 -21.67 10.46
C ASP A 260 0.43 -22.28 11.70
N CYS A 261 0.03 -21.79 12.88
CA CYS A 261 0.37 -22.41 14.14
C CYS A 261 -0.46 -23.70 14.32
N THR A 262 0.22 -24.82 14.51
CA THR A 262 -0.46 -26.11 14.68
C THR A 262 -0.95 -26.37 16.10
N LEU A 263 -0.59 -25.51 17.05
CA LEU A 263 -0.99 -25.59 18.45
C LEU A 263 -2.51 -25.52 18.59
N ARG A 264 -3.09 -26.54 19.23
CA ARG A 264 -4.55 -26.64 19.47
C ARG A 264 -4.99 -26.13 20.84
N GLN A 265 -4.06 -25.75 21.71
CA GLN A 265 -4.37 -25.16 23.00
C GLN A 265 -4.98 -23.78 22.81
N SER A 266 -6.05 -23.50 23.54
CA SER A 266 -6.67 -22.18 23.58
C SER A 266 -6.30 -21.43 24.86
N PHE A 267 -6.20 -20.11 24.73
CA PHE A 267 -5.96 -19.14 25.80
C PHE A 267 -7.10 -18.12 25.73
N ASP A 268 -7.79 -17.86 26.83
CA ASP A 268 -9.02 -17.03 26.87
C ASP A 268 -10.12 -17.39 25.85
N GLY A 269 -10.11 -18.61 25.31
CA GLY A 269 -11.08 -19.06 24.31
C GLY A 269 -10.65 -18.89 22.85
N VAL A 270 -9.47 -18.32 22.59
CA VAL A 270 -8.85 -18.24 21.25
C VAL A 270 -7.66 -19.18 21.14
N ARG A 271 -7.43 -19.76 19.97
CA ARG A 271 -6.19 -20.50 19.66
C ARG A 271 -5.24 -19.62 18.82
N PRO A 272 -3.92 -19.81 18.88
CA PRO A 272 -3.02 -19.18 17.91
C PRO A 272 -3.42 -19.56 16.47
N GLY A 273 -3.53 -18.57 15.59
CA GLY A 273 -3.80 -18.74 14.16
C GLY A 273 -2.51 -18.74 13.36
N ASN A 274 -2.15 -17.60 12.79
CA ASN A 274 -0.87 -17.43 12.12
C ASN A 274 0.27 -17.19 13.14
N LEU A 275 1.45 -17.69 12.84
CA LEU A 275 2.68 -17.43 13.57
C LEU A 275 3.71 -16.85 12.61
N CYS A 276 4.18 -15.62 12.88
CA CYS A 276 5.42 -15.15 12.29
C CYS A 276 6.53 -15.26 13.34
N ILE A 277 7.60 -15.98 13.02
CA ILE A 277 8.69 -16.26 13.95
C ILE A 277 10.02 -16.25 13.21
N GLY A 278 11.06 -15.75 13.88
CA GLY A 278 12.41 -15.80 13.36
C GLY A 278 13.32 -14.78 14.01
N SER A 279 14.59 -14.84 13.60
CA SER A 279 15.64 -13.99 14.14
C SER A 279 15.89 -12.78 13.26
N TRP A 280 15.81 -11.61 13.88
CA TRP A 280 16.34 -10.37 13.31
C TRP A 280 16.84 -9.46 14.42
N ALA A 281 17.92 -8.72 14.18
CA ALA A 281 18.49 -7.86 15.21
C ALA A 281 17.59 -6.64 15.45
N LEU A 282 17.25 -6.37 16.71
CA LEU A 282 16.52 -5.15 17.10
C LEU A 282 17.35 -3.87 16.83
N GLY A 283 18.67 -4.02 16.69
CA GLY A 283 19.59 -2.95 16.33
C GLY A 283 19.53 -2.52 14.86
N ASP A 284 18.82 -3.26 14.01
CA ASP A 284 18.52 -2.93 12.62
C ASP A 284 17.00 -2.72 12.46
N PRO A 285 16.47 -1.55 12.85
CA PRO A 285 15.03 -1.29 12.80
C PRO A 285 14.46 -1.41 11.38
N THR A 286 15.27 -1.10 10.36
CA THR A 286 14.85 -1.13 8.96
C THR A 286 14.60 -2.54 8.48
N GLY A 287 15.58 -3.43 8.62
CA GLY A 287 15.42 -4.85 8.26
C GLY A 287 14.43 -5.55 9.19
N PHE A 288 14.40 -5.19 10.48
CA PHE A 288 13.48 -5.77 11.45
C PHE A 288 12.03 -5.49 11.07
N ASN A 289 11.68 -4.23 10.80
CA ASN A 289 10.32 -3.87 10.41
C ASN A 289 9.97 -4.38 9.01
N SER A 290 10.87 -4.24 8.03
CA SER A 290 10.69 -4.78 6.67
C SER A 290 10.34 -6.28 6.69
N THR A 291 11.07 -7.06 7.49
CA THR A 291 10.81 -8.49 7.68
C THR A 291 9.39 -8.73 8.19
N TRP A 292 8.99 -8.11 9.30
CA TRP A 292 7.66 -8.37 9.86
C TRP A 292 6.54 -7.81 8.99
N ILE A 293 6.79 -6.72 8.24
CA ILE A 293 5.85 -6.23 7.25
C ILE A 293 5.61 -7.30 6.17
N HIS A 294 6.67 -7.90 5.64
CA HIS A 294 6.59 -9.00 4.69
C HIS A 294 5.83 -10.22 5.27
N GLU A 295 6.20 -10.68 6.46
CA GLU A 295 5.57 -11.84 7.10
C GLU A 295 4.08 -11.62 7.43
N LEU A 296 3.68 -10.39 7.72
CA LEU A 296 2.28 -10.00 7.90
C LEU A 296 1.50 -9.99 6.58
N GLY A 297 2.18 -9.78 5.44
CA GLY A 297 1.59 -9.97 4.12
C GLY A 297 1.09 -11.41 3.93
N HIS A 298 1.88 -12.39 4.37
CA HIS A 298 1.46 -13.81 4.41
C HIS A 298 0.34 -14.07 5.42
N ALA A 299 0.37 -13.43 6.59
CA ALA A 299 -0.69 -13.58 7.59
C ALA A 299 -2.06 -13.14 7.04
N MET A 300 -2.07 -12.17 6.12
CA MET A 300 -3.25 -11.71 5.36
C MET A 300 -3.51 -12.50 4.06
N GLY A 301 -2.68 -13.49 3.74
CA GLY A 301 -2.88 -14.46 2.66
C GLY A 301 -2.13 -14.19 1.36
N LEU A 302 -1.31 -13.14 1.27
CA LEU A 302 -0.48 -12.91 0.08
C LEU A 302 0.63 -13.97 -0.02
N PRO A 303 0.96 -14.46 -1.22
CA PRO A 303 2.12 -15.34 -1.41
C PRO A 303 3.40 -14.53 -1.62
N ASP A 304 4.53 -15.21 -1.58
CA ASP A 304 5.79 -14.66 -2.08
C ASP A 304 5.72 -14.38 -3.58
N TYR A 305 6.43 -13.34 -4.02
CA TYR A 305 6.62 -13.00 -5.42
C TYR A 305 8.05 -13.20 -5.91
N TYR A 306 9.00 -13.62 -5.07
CA TYR A 306 10.36 -13.98 -5.50
C TYR A 306 10.43 -15.36 -6.16
N LYS A 307 11.61 -15.81 -6.56
CA LYS A 307 11.85 -17.11 -7.20
C LYS A 307 12.31 -18.13 -6.16
N TYR A 308 11.60 -19.26 -6.07
CA TYR A 308 12.08 -20.44 -5.35
C TYR A 308 12.91 -21.32 -6.30
N GLU A 309 14.14 -21.62 -5.89
CA GLU A 309 15.13 -22.49 -6.55
C GLU A 309 15.78 -21.98 -7.86
N ASN A 310 16.97 -21.39 -7.73
CA ASN A 310 18.11 -21.63 -8.63
C ASN A 310 19.42 -21.36 -7.87
N TYR A 311 19.93 -22.36 -7.13
CA TYR A 311 21.23 -22.31 -6.43
C TYR A 311 22.46 -22.00 -7.34
N SER A 312 22.26 -21.83 -8.65
CA SER A 312 23.32 -21.51 -9.61
C SER A 312 23.47 -20.01 -9.92
N ASP A 313 22.45 -19.19 -9.66
CA ASP A 313 22.51 -17.73 -9.83
C ASP A 313 21.94 -17.09 -8.56
N TYR A 314 22.67 -16.17 -7.93
CA TYR A 314 22.26 -15.45 -6.71
C TYR A 314 21.06 -14.47 -6.96
N ASP A 315 20.25 -14.71 -7.99
CA ASP A 315 19.10 -13.91 -8.38
C ASP A 315 17.81 -14.57 -7.90
N TYR A 316 17.42 -14.23 -6.68
CA TYR A 316 16.14 -14.67 -6.10
C TYR A 316 14.99 -13.76 -6.51
N TYR A 317 15.23 -12.56 -7.05
CA TYR A 317 14.18 -11.58 -7.34
C TYR A 317 13.24 -12.05 -8.43
N GLY A 318 11.93 -11.98 -8.17
CA GLY A 318 10.89 -12.37 -9.09
C GLY A 318 10.46 -11.26 -10.05
N LEU A 319 10.76 -10.01 -9.72
CA LEU A 319 10.40 -8.79 -10.43
C LEU A 319 11.64 -7.90 -10.50
N ASN A 320 12.25 -7.79 -11.68
CA ASN A 320 13.55 -7.12 -11.81
C ASN A 320 13.47 -5.65 -12.26
N GLY A 321 14.44 -4.85 -11.81
CA GLY A 321 14.62 -3.43 -12.15
C GLY A 321 13.79 -2.48 -11.27
N ASP A 322 13.91 -1.16 -11.49
CA ASP A 322 13.26 -0.14 -10.66
C ASP A 322 11.74 -0.36 -10.50
N ALA A 323 11.05 -0.78 -11.56
CA ALA A 323 9.61 -1.06 -11.49
C ALA A 323 9.25 -2.39 -10.80
N GLY A 324 10.25 -3.20 -10.45
CA GLY A 324 10.09 -4.51 -9.85
C GLY A 324 9.91 -4.47 -8.34
N THR A 325 10.44 -3.46 -7.65
CA THR A 325 10.45 -3.46 -6.18
C THR A 325 9.06 -3.56 -5.59
N GLU A 326 8.89 -4.57 -4.74
CA GLU A 326 7.63 -4.92 -4.10
C GLU A 326 7.88 -5.63 -2.76
N MET A 327 7.07 -5.35 -1.75
CA MET A 327 7.25 -5.87 -0.38
C MET A 327 7.27 -7.41 -0.26
N MET A 328 6.48 -8.14 -1.04
CA MET A 328 6.41 -9.60 -1.12
C MET A 328 7.45 -10.20 -2.08
N ASP A 329 8.27 -9.39 -2.75
CA ASP A 329 9.43 -9.84 -3.55
C ASP A 329 10.76 -9.51 -2.87
N ASP A 330 11.03 -8.22 -2.67
CA ASP A 330 12.30 -7.69 -2.17
C ASP A 330 12.30 -7.38 -0.66
N ALA A 331 11.13 -7.44 0.00
CA ALA A 331 10.90 -6.89 1.34
C ALA A 331 11.15 -5.37 1.45
N PHE A 332 11.10 -4.65 0.33
CA PHE A 332 11.23 -3.19 0.30
C PHE A 332 10.16 -2.53 -0.57
N GLY A 333 10.01 -1.22 -0.42
CA GLY A 333 9.00 -0.46 -1.15
C GLY A 333 7.58 -0.76 -0.71
N ASP A 334 6.64 -0.28 -1.50
CA ASP A 334 5.23 -0.47 -1.24
C ASP A 334 4.69 -1.80 -1.78
N MET A 335 3.53 -2.20 -1.27
CA MET A 335 2.72 -3.23 -1.89
C MET A 335 2.19 -2.76 -3.25
N CYS A 336 2.29 -3.60 -4.27
CA CYS A 336 1.85 -3.25 -5.61
C CYS A 336 0.34 -3.25 -5.76
N ALA A 337 -0.18 -2.65 -6.84
CA ALA A 337 -1.63 -2.56 -7.06
C ALA A 337 -2.33 -3.93 -7.10
N PHE A 338 -1.62 -5.00 -7.46
CA PHE A 338 -2.15 -6.37 -7.35
C PHE A 338 -2.37 -6.75 -5.89
N SER A 339 -1.35 -6.63 -5.05
CA SER A 339 -1.42 -6.89 -3.61
C SER A 339 -2.53 -6.05 -2.96
N LYS A 340 -2.59 -4.75 -3.26
CA LYS A 340 -3.62 -3.83 -2.72
C LYS A 340 -5.04 -4.24 -3.15
N LEU A 341 -5.23 -4.67 -4.41
CA LEU A 341 -6.51 -5.21 -4.88
C LEU A 341 -6.90 -6.48 -4.14
N MET A 342 -5.97 -7.43 -4.00
CA MET A 342 -6.21 -8.70 -3.33
C MET A 342 -6.53 -8.53 -1.84
N LEU A 343 -5.92 -7.56 -1.18
CA LEU A 343 -6.18 -7.20 0.22
C LEU A 343 -7.49 -6.39 0.42
N GLY A 344 -8.18 -6.04 -0.67
CA GLY A 344 -9.44 -5.27 -0.61
C GLY A 344 -9.23 -3.79 -0.29
N TRP A 345 -8.06 -3.26 -0.58
CA TRP A 345 -7.72 -1.85 -0.35
C TRP A 345 -8.13 -0.93 -1.49
N TYR A 346 -9.12 -1.33 -2.31
CA TYR A 346 -9.73 -0.47 -3.31
C TYR A 346 -11.25 -0.45 -3.15
N ALA A 347 -11.84 0.72 -3.32
CA ALA A 347 -13.27 0.85 -3.61
C ALA A 347 -13.55 0.54 -5.09
N LYS A 348 -14.81 0.24 -5.42
CA LYS A 348 -15.20 -0.17 -6.78
C LYS A 348 -14.90 0.89 -7.84
N ASP A 349 -15.04 2.16 -7.50
CA ASP A 349 -14.80 3.31 -8.36
C ASP A 349 -13.32 3.68 -8.51
N GLU A 350 -12.45 3.13 -7.65
CA GLU A 350 -11.00 3.28 -7.73
C GLU A 350 -10.35 2.25 -8.67
N VAL A 351 -11.11 1.24 -9.10
CA VAL A 351 -10.67 0.22 -10.07
C VAL A 351 -11.34 0.45 -11.42
N GLN A 352 -10.56 0.90 -12.40
CA GLN A 352 -11.04 1.17 -13.75
C GLN A 352 -10.89 -0.06 -14.63
N ILE A 353 -12.01 -0.67 -15.06
CA ILE A 353 -11.98 -1.93 -15.82
C ILE A 353 -12.16 -1.66 -17.32
N TYR A 354 -11.26 -2.21 -18.14
CA TYR A 354 -11.39 -2.18 -19.59
C TYR A 354 -12.46 -3.14 -20.10
N THR A 355 -13.43 -2.59 -20.83
CA THR A 355 -14.59 -3.32 -21.36
C THR A 355 -14.64 -3.34 -22.90
N GLY A 356 -13.50 -3.15 -23.57
CA GLY A 356 -13.43 -3.12 -25.03
C GLY A 356 -13.54 -1.72 -25.67
N GLY A 357 -13.22 -1.67 -26.97
CA GLY A 357 -13.16 -0.43 -27.75
C GLY A 357 -11.95 0.43 -27.39
N THR A 358 -11.91 1.67 -27.86
CA THR A 358 -10.91 2.64 -27.39
C THR A 358 -11.43 3.36 -26.16
N LYS A 359 -10.65 3.35 -25.08
CA LYS A 359 -10.98 3.96 -23.80
C LYS A 359 -9.80 4.76 -23.28
N GLN A 360 -10.09 5.85 -22.58
CA GLN A 360 -9.12 6.65 -21.86
C GLN A 360 -9.45 6.57 -20.38
N TYR A 361 -8.42 6.39 -19.58
CA TYR A 361 -8.46 6.31 -18.13
C TYR A 361 -7.50 7.35 -17.58
N THR A 362 -7.77 7.81 -16.36
CA THR A 362 -6.88 8.69 -15.63
C THR A 362 -6.39 7.95 -14.40
N LEU A 363 -5.08 7.85 -14.23
CA LEU A 363 -4.48 7.48 -12.96
C LEU A 363 -4.10 8.78 -12.25
N GLU A 364 -4.57 8.93 -11.02
CA GLU A 364 -4.30 10.13 -10.22
C GLU A 364 -2.88 10.13 -9.65
N ALA A 365 -2.49 11.28 -9.11
CA ALA A 365 -1.18 11.50 -8.51
C ALA A 365 -0.98 10.61 -7.28
N SER A 366 0.19 9.98 -7.19
CA SER A 366 0.62 9.10 -6.11
C SER A 366 -0.30 7.91 -5.77
N SER A 367 0.18 6.70 -6.06
CA SER A 367 -0.43 5.43 -5.60
C SER A 367 -0.39 5.21 -4.09
N GLN A 368 0.14 6.15 -3.30
CA GLN A 368 0.17 6.10 -1.84
C GLN A 368 -0.90 6.98 -1.21
N HIS A 369 -1.30 8.06 -1.89
CA HIS A 369 -2.27 9.02 -1.37
C HIS A 369 -3.61 8.94 -2.08
N MET A 370 -3.61 8.53 -3.34
CA MET A 370 -4.80 8.33 -4.15
C MET A 370 -4.85 6.87 -4.64
N PRO A 371 -5.78 6.06 -4.12
CA PRO A 371 -6.00 4.73 -4.67
C PRO A 371 -6.48 4.82 -6.12
N GLY A 372 -5.88 4.02 -6.99
CA GLY A 372 -6.29 3.95 -8.38
C GLY A 372 -5.50 2.93 -9.18
N CYS A 373 -6.21 2.07 -9.91
CA CYS A 373 -5.59 1.17 -10.87
C CYS A 373 -6.49 0.95 -12.09
N ILE A 374 -5.90 0.44 -13.17
CA ILE A 374 -6.62 0.01 -14.36
C ILE A 374 -6.43 -1.49 -14.52
N LEU A 375 -7.54 -2.21 -14.77
CA LEU A 375 -7.54 -3.62 -15.09
C LEU A 375 -7.89 -3.85 -16.56
N ILE A 376 -7.07 -4.64 -17.24
CA ILE A 376 -7.39 -5.20 -18.54
C ILE A 376 -7.58 -6.69 -18.33
N PRO A 377 -8.83 -7.16 -18.23
CA PRO A 377 -9.09 -8.57 -18.06
C PRO A 377 -8.87 -9.35 -19.36
N LYS A 378 -8.36 -10.58 -19.27
CA LYS A 378 -8.26 -11.48 -20.43
C LYS A 378 -9.63 -11.96 -20.90
N ASP A 379 -10.48 -12.31 -19.95
CA ASP A 379 -11.87 -12.79 -20.10
C ASP A 379 -12.73 -12.16 -18.98
N ASP A 380 -14.03 -12.47 -18.87
CA ASP A 380 -14.87 -11.94 -17.78
C ASP A 380 -14.23 -12.19 -16.40
N LEU A 381 -14.15 -11.14 -15.57
CA LEU A 381 -13.60 -11.23 -14.21
C LEU A 381 -14.48 -12.11 -13.32
N ASN A 382 -13.85 -12.99 -12.55
CA ASN A 382 -14.50 -13.83 -11.53
C ASN A 382 -14.03 -13.38 -10.14
N ASP A 383 -14.65 -12.35 -9.59
CA ASP A 383 -14.29 -11.75 -8.28
C ASP A 383 -12.78 -11.47 -8.14
N PHE A 384 -12.16 -11.07 -9.26
CA PHE A 384 -10.72 -10.83 -9.40
C PHE A 384 -9.83 -12.09 -9.26
N HIS A 385 -10.38 -13.30 -9.15
CA HIS A 385 -9.64 -14.57 -9.26
C HIS A 385 -9.49 -14.99 -10.72
N SER A 386 -8.79 -14.18 -11.51
CA SER A 386 -8.69 -14.33 -12.98
C SER A 386 -7.29 -13.97 -13.50
N GLU A 387 -7.09 -14.13 -14.80
CA GLU A 387 -5.91 -13.60 -15.51
C GLU A 387 -6.22 -12.19 -16.05
N TYR A 388 -5.34 -11.24 -15.74
CA TYR A 388 -5.50 -9.84 -16.15
C TYR A 388 -4.17 -9.09 -16.13
N ILE A 389 -4.11 -7.97 -16.85
CA ILE A 389 -3.08 -6.95 -16.67
C ILE A 389 -3.59 -5.90 -15.70
N ILE A 390 -2.75 -5.47 -14.75
CA ILE A 390 -3.01 -4.33 -13.87
C ILE A 390 -1.99 -3.22 -14.15
N ILE A 391 -2.45 -1.98 -14.13
CA ILE A 391 -1.66 -0.78 -14.41
C ILE A 391 -1.80 0.18 -13.24
N GLU A 392 -0.69 0.72 -12.77
CA GLU A 392 -0.63 1.69 -11.69
C GLU A 392 0.42 2.78 -11.95
N SER A 393 0.26 3.92 -11.29
CA SER A 393 1.26 4.99 -11.29
C SER A 393 2.09 4.90 -10.00
N VAL A 394 3.41 4.83 -10.14
CA VAL A 394 4.34 4.68 -9.01
C VAL A 394 5.19 5.94 -8.88
N THR A 395 5.17 6.54 -7.69
CA THR A 395 5.92 7.74 -7.34
C THR A 395 6.90 7.49 -6.21
N ASN A 396 7.89 8.38 -6.09
CA ASN A 396 8.92 8.32 -5.04
C ASN A 396 8.44 9.04 -3.76
N ASP A 397 7.38 8.51 -3.16
CA ASP A 397 6.74 9.03 -1.96
C ASP A 397 6.22 7.88 -1.08
N GLY A 398 5.79 8.21 0.16
CA GLY A 398 5.33 7.20 1.12
C GLY A 398 6.35 6.07 1.30
N ASN A 399 5.87 4.82 1.20
CA ASN A 399 6.70 3.62 1.32
C ASN A 399 7.74 3.45 0.20
N ASN A 400 7.63 4.21 -0.89
CA ASN A 400 8.56 4.18 -2.01
C ASN A 400 9.69 5.22 -1.91
N THR A 401 9.77 5.96 -0.80
CA THR A 401 10.74 7.07 -0.67
C THR A 401 12.20 6.58 -0.61
N ALA A 402 12.45 5.40 -0.03
CA ALA A 402 13.80 4.89 0.15
C ALA A 402 13.89 3.37 0.30
N GLY A 403 15.02 2.82 -0.15
CA GLY A 403 15.49 1.48 0.19
C GLY A 403 16.65 1.53 1.18
N PHE A 404 17.02 0.36 1.70
CA PHE A 404 18.06 0.21 2.71
C PHE A 404 19.07 -0.89 2.35
N TYR A 405 20.36 -0.61 2.58
CA TYR A 405 21.43 -1.61 2.45
C TYR A 405 22.44 -1.39 3.56
N GLU A 406 22.66 -2.38 4.45
CA GLU A 406 23.56 -2.26 5.61
C GLU A 406 23.32 -0.99 6.46
N ASN A 407 22.05 -0.62 6.68
CA ASN A 407 21.62 0.63 7.32
C ASN A 407 21.96 1.93 6.55
N TYR A 408 22.27 1.86 5.26
CA TYR A 408 22.39 3.03 4.39
C TYR A 408 21.08 3.27 3.64
N LYS A 409 20.50 4.47 3.81
CA LYS A 409 19.29 4.92 3.12
C LYS A 409 19.64 5.45 1.73
N TYR A 410 18.98 4.94 0.69
CA TYR A 410 19.12 5.40 -0.70
C TYR A 410 17.73 5.60 -1.34
N PRO A 411 17.58 6.47 -2.36
CA PRO A 411 16.33 6.61 -3.09
C PRO A 411 15.92 5.27 -3.70
N LEU A 412 14.68 4.83 -3.50
CA LEU A 412 14.27 3.49 -3.92
C LEU A 412 14.34 3.32 -5.46
N PHE A 413 13.94 4.36 -6.18
CA PHE A 413 13.94 4.40 -7.64
C PHE A 413 14.64 5.66 -8.15
N GLU A 414 15.23 5.58 -9.35
CA GLU A 414 15.77 6.77 -10.03
C GLU A 414 14.65 7.63 -10.63
N THR A 415 13.54 7.00 -11.03
CA THR A 415 12.42 7.64 -11.71
C THR A 415 11.07 7.14 -11.21
N SER A 416 10.05 7.99 -11.33
CA SER A 416 8.64 7.63 -11.16
C SER A 416 8.02 7.35 -12.53
N GLY A 417 6.95 6.56 -12.58
CA GLY A 417 6.26 6.28 -13.83
C GLY A 417 5.21 5.19 -13.71
N ILE A 418 4.83 4.62 -14.84
CA ILE A 418 3.75 3.64 -14.92
C ILE A 418 4.32 2.23 -14.82
N ARG A 419 3.82 1.47 -13.83
CA ARG A 419 4.09 0.04 -13.68
C ARG A 419 2.94 -0.74 -14.29
N VAL A 420 3.28 -1.78 -15.05
CA VAL A 420 2.31 -2.70 -15.66
C VAL A 420 2.68 -4.11 -15.24
N MET A 421 1.73 -4.84 -14.67
CA MET A 421 1.95 -6.20 -14.19
C MET A 421 0.96 -7.17 -14.82
N HIS A 422 1.43 -8.38 -15.10
CA HIS A 422 0.61 -9.50 -15.52
C HIS A 422 0.30 -10.38 -14.31
N CYS A 423 -0.99 -10.53 -14.01
CA CYS A 423 -1.49 -11.22 -12.83
C CYS A 423 -2.26 -12.48 -13.21
N THR A 424 -2.06 -13.56 -12.46
CA THR A 424 -2.91 -14.76 -12.51
C THR A 424 -3.37 -15.17 -11.12
N ALA A 425 -4.54 -14.69 -10.74
CA ALA A 425 -5.12 -14.88 -9.41
C ALA A 425 -6.10 -16.06 -9.33
N GLU A 426 -6.01 -17.02 -10.26
CA GLU A 426 -6.84 -18.23 -10.23
C GLU A 426 -6.66 -18.98 -8.91
N LEU A 427 -7.76 -19.47 -8.35
CA LEU A 427 -7.74 -20.32 -7.15
C LEU A 427 -7.52 -21.79 -7.52
N TRP A 428 -6.95 -22.53 -6.57
CA TRP A 428 -6.75 -23.96 -6.64
C TRP A 428 -7.04 -24.60 -5.28
N GLU A 429 -7.65 -25.78 -5.29
CA GLU A 429 -7.79 -26.61 -4.10
C GLU A 429 -6.54 -27.47 -3.94
N GLY A 430 -5.61 -26.97 -3.12
CA GLY A 430 -4.35 -27.61 -2.77
C GLY A 430 -4.51 -28.68 -1.68
N TYR A 431 -3.39 -29.19 -1.18
CA TYR A 431 -3.39 -30.17 -0.10
C TYR A 431 -3.75 -29.54 1.27
N TRP A 432 -3.39 -28.27 1.46
CA TRP A 432 -3.56 -27.55 2.71
C TRP A 432 -4.80 -26.65 2.74
N GLY A 433 -5.51 -26.53 1.61
CA GLY A 433 -6.70 -25.70 1.47
C GLY A 433 -6.74 -25.00 0.12
N THR A 434 -7.63 -24.02 0.01
CA THR A 434 -7.72 -23.13 -1.14
C THR A 434 -6.50 -22.20 -1.17
N GLU A 435 -5.83 -22.11 -2.31
CA GLU A 435 -4.65 -21.28 -2.50
C GLU A 435 -4.69 -20.54 -3.85
N LEU A 436 -3.88 -19.49 -4.03
CA LEU A 436 -3.60 -18.98 -5.37
C LEU A 436 -2.84 -20.06 -6.13
N LYS A 437 -3.38 -20.49 -7.27
CA LYS A 437 -2.95 -21.67 -8.03
C LYS A 437 -1.46 -21.68 -8.33
N TRP A 438 -0.89 -20.52 -8.64
CA TRP A 438 0.50 -20.36 -9.07
C TRP A 438 1.40 -19.77 -7.98
N ASN A 439 0.98 -19.82 -6.70
CA ASN A 439 1.82 -19.36 -5.60
C ASN A 439 3.10 -20.21 -5.51
N ASN A 440 4.15 -19.63 -4.93
CA ASN A 440 5.50 -20.21 -4.94
C ASN A 440 5.65 -21.58 -4.23
N TYR A 441 4.83 -21.86 -3.23
CA TYR A 441 4.79 -23.16 -2.54
C TYR A 441 3.68 -24.08 -3.05
N GLY A 442 2.92 -23.61 -4.04
CA GLY A 442 1.75 -24.27 -4.57
C GLY A 442 2.12 -25.43 -5.45
N GLN A 443 1.23 -26.42 -5.53
CA GLN A 443 1.48 -27.65 -6.30
C GLN A 443 1.65 -27.44 -7.80
N LYS A 444 1.28 -26.26 -8.32
CA LYS A 444 1.38 -25.92 -9.74
C LYS A 444 2.53 -24.97 -10.05
N TYR A 445 3.27 -24.52 -9.04
CA TYR A 445 4.43 -23.65 -9.27
C TYR A 445 5.46 -24.33 -10.16
N ASP A 446 6.01 -23.57 -11.10
CA ASP A 446 7.02 -24.04 -12.04
C ASP A 446 8.36 -23.37 -11.74
N ASN A 447 9.26 -24.10 -11.07
CA ASN A 447 10.56 -23.60 -10.62
C ASN A 447 11.51 -23.22 -11.77
N SER A 448 11.15 -23.48 -13.05
CA SER A 448 11.93 -22.93 -14.17
C SER A 448 11.80 -21.41 -14.28
N ASN A 449 10.77 -20.83 -13.63
CA ASN A 449 10.42 -19.42 -13.72
C ASN A 449 10.09 -18.94 -15.14
N GLN A 450 9.79 -19.86 -16.07
CA GLN A 450 9.42 -19.54 -17.47
C GLN A 450 7.92 -19.61 -17.74
N LYS A 451 7.12 -20.11 -16.79
CA LYS A 451 5.67 -20.32 -16.96
C LYS A 451 4.82 -19.42 -16.06
N GLN A 452 3.55 -19.77 -15.86
CA GLN A 452 2.65 -19.01 -15.00
C GLN A 452 3.23 -18.75 -13.61
N ARG A 453 3.01 -17.52 -13.14
CA ARG A 453 3.24 -17.05 -11.78
C ARG A 453 2.08 -16.15 -11.40
N VAL A 454 1.80 -16.06 -10.10
CA VAL A 454 0.78 -15.14 -9.58
C VAL A 454 0.99 -13.73 -10.12
N LEU A 455 2.25 -13.29 -10.17
CA LEU A 455 2.62 -11.95 -10.60
C LEU A 455 3.88 -11.97 -11.48
N ARG A 456 3.86 -11.16 -12.54
CA ARG A 456 5.03 -10.81 -13.37
C ARG A 456 5.02 -9.33 -13.71
N LEU A 457 6.21 -8.76 -13.83
CA LEU A 457 6.40 -7.41 -14.34
C LEU A 457 6.43 -7.41 -15.87
N VAL A 458 5.60 -6.56 -16.49
CA VAL A 458 5.73 -6.25 -17.92
C VAL A 458 6.91 -5.29 -18.09
N ASN A 459 7.73 -5.49 -19.11
CA ASN A 459 8.98 -4.75 -19.33
C ASN A 459 10.00 -4.95 -18.19
N GLU A 460 10.01 -6.15 -17.62
CA GLU A 460 10.95 -6.57 -16.57
C GLU A 460 12.40 -6.19 -16.90
N GLY A 461 13.10 -5.62 -15.90
CA GLY A 461 14.50 -5.19 -15.99
C GLY A 461 14.71 -3.87 -16.74
N ASN A 462 13.66 -3.24 -17.28
CA ASN A 462 13.77 -2.02 -18.09
C ASN A 462 13.05 -0.80 -17.47
N GLY A 463 12.62 -0.90 -16.21
CA GLY A 463 12.05 0.21 -15.43
C GLY A 463 10.62 0.60 -15.82
N PHE A 464 10.18 1.75 -15.30
CA PHE A 464 8.83 2.28 -15.49
C PHE A 464 8.58 2.78 -16.92
N PHE A 465 7.32 2.74 -17.35
CA PHE A 465 6.90 3.39 -18.59
C PHE A 465 6.66 4.90 -18.37
N GLY A 466 7.13 5.70 -19.32
CA GLY A 466 6.98 7.16 -19.31
C GLY A 466 6.00 7.68 -20.37
N ASN A 467 5.94 9.01 -20.48
CA ASN A 467 5.09 9.70 -21.45
C ASN A 467 5.43 9.29 -22.90
N GLY A 468 4.41 8.98 -23.70
CA GLY A 468 4.54 8.50 -25.08
C GLY A 468 4.85 7.01 -25.22
N ALA A 469 4.94 6.26 -24.12
CA ALA A 469 5.12 4.81 -24.17
C ALA A 469 3.95 4.13 -24.90
N VAL A 470 4.28 3.15 -25.73
CA VAL A 470 3.32 2.27 -26.42
C VAL A 470 3.62 0.84 -25.98
N ILE A 471 2.64 0.19 -25.38
CA ILE A 471 2.75 -1.17 -24.83
C ILE A 471 1.81 -2.07 -25.62
N ASP A 472 2.38 -3.09 -26.24
CA ASP A 472 1.66 -4.08 -27.06
C ASP A 472 2.35 -5.44 -26.97
N ASN A 473 1.87 -6.44 -27.71
CA ASN A 473 2.43 -7.81 -27.69
C ASN A 473 3.90 -7.93 -28.16
N GLN A 474 4.58 -6.83 -28.51
CA GLN A 474 6.03 -6.81 -28.72
C GLN A 474 6.79 -6.39 -27.45
N THR A 475 6.11 -5.78 -26.49
CA THR A 475 6.67 -5.48 -25.18
C THR A 475 6.86 -6.77 -24.38
N SER A 476 8.05 -6.95 -23.81
CA SER A 476 8.37 -8.15 -23.02
C SER A 476 7.40 -8.34 -21.87
N GLY A 477 6.86 -9.56 -21.71
CA GLY A 477 5.89 -9.90 -20.66
C GLY A 477 4.45 -9.42 -20.93
N PHE A 478 4.17 -8.73 -22.05
CA PHE A 478 2.82 -8.28 -22.39
C PHE A 478 2.09 -9.29 -23.29
N GLY A 479 1.89 -10.50 -22.80
CA GLY A 479 1.17 -11.56 -23.49
C GLY A 479 0.36 -12.40 -22.52
N TRP A 480 -0.82 -12.86 -22.93
CA TRP A 480 -1.59 -13.84 -22.15
C TRP A 480 -0.90 -15.20 -22.18
N TYR A 481 -1.11 -15.97 -21.11
CA TYR A 481 -0.63 -17.34 -21.03
C TYR A 481 -1.39 -18.25 -22.00
N ASP A 482 -0.63 -19.06 -22.75
CA ASP A 482 -1.17 -20.15 -23.55
C ASP A 482 -1.46 -21.41 -22.71
N SER A 483 -2.01 -22.44 -23.34
CA SER A 483 -2.30 -23.72 -22.68
C SER A 483 -1.06 -24.47 -22.16
N SER A 484 0.14 -24.09 -22.61
CA SER A 484 1.43 -24.63 -22.16
C SER A 484 2.08 -23.78 -21.06
N GLY A 485 1.50 -22.61 -20.78
CA GLY A 485 1.92 -21.70 -19.72
C GLY A 485 2.90 -20.62 -20.10
N PHE A 486 3.10 -20.36 -21.39
CA PHE A 486 3.98 -19.28 -21.86
C PHE A 486 3.17 -18.05 -22.30
N GLU A 487 3.71 -16.86 -22.09
CA GLU A 487 3.13 -15.56 -22.48
C GLU A 487 3.20 -15.36 -24.01
N THR A 488 2.42 -16.12 -24.77
CA THR A 488 2.49 -16.15 -26.25
C THR A 488 1.20 -15.72 -26.95
N VAL A 489 0.11 -15.55 -26.20
CA VAL A 489 -1.19 -15.17 -26.76
C VAL A 489 -1.30 -13.66 -26.78
N ASP A 490 -1.52 -13.09 -27.96
CA ASP A 490 -1.65 -11.64 -28.17
C ASP A 490 -2.84 -11.08 -27.37
N PRO A 491 -2.63 -10.05 -26.52
CA PRO A 491 -3.73 -9.43 -25.79
C PRO A 491 -4.77 -8.74 -26.67
N GLY A 492 -4.45 -8.45 -27.93
CA GLY A 492 -5.37 -7.80 -28.86
C GLY A 492 -5.63 -6.33 -28.56
N VAL A 493 -4.84 -5.74 -27.65
CA VAL A 493 -4.92 -4.34 -27.24
C VAL A 493 -3.55 -3.66 -27.31
N VAL A 494 -3.58 -2.34 -27.39
CA VAL A 494 -2.42 -1.45 -27.30
C VAL A 494 -2.70 -0.43 -26.21
N ILE A 495 -1.77 -0.27 -25.28
CA ILE A 495 -1.80 0.76 -24.24
C ILE A 495 -0.89 1.90 -24.68
N THR A 496 -1.33 3.15 -24.51
CA THR A 496 -0.51 4.34 -24.69
C THR A 496 -0.58 5.22 -23.46
N ILE A 497 0.58 5.66 -22.98
CA ILE A 497 0.70 6.57 -21.84
C ILE A 497 0.85 7.99 -22.36
N SER A 498 -0.01 8.91 -21.94
CA SER A 498 0.11 10.34 -22.22
C SER A 498 -0.03 11.17 -20.95
N ASP A 499 0.39 12.43 -21.03
CA ASP A 499 0.16 13.44 -19.99
C ASP A 499 0.67 13.03 -18.60
N LEU A 500 1.69 12.16 -18.53
CA LEU A 500 2.35 11.81 -17.28
C LEU A 500 3.13 13.03 -16.76
N ASP A 501 2.72 13.55 -15.61
CA ASP A 501 3.37 14.67 -14.96
C ASP A 501 4.25 14.25 -13.76
N SER A 502 4.90 15.22 -13.12
CA SER A 502 5.80 14.96 -11.99
C SER A 502 5.12 14.47 -10.71
N SER A 503 3.79 14.62 -10.60
CA SER A 503 3.00 14.09 -9.49
C SER A 503 2.61 12.62 -9.70
N GLY A 504 2.88 12.07 -10.89
CA GLY A 504 2.48 10.71 -11.27
C GLY A 504 1.09 10.66 -11.90
N LYS A 505 0.35 11.76 -11.98
CA LYS A 505 -0.93 11.79 -12.70
C LYS A 505 -0.68 11.53 -14.18
N CYS A 506 -1.49 10.69 -14.81
CA CYS A 506 -1.37 10.38 -16.23
C CYS A 506 -2.69 9.99 -16.89
N THR A 507 -2.69 10.03 -18.22
CA THR A 507 -3.74 9.46 -19.07
C THR A 507 -3.25 8.14 -19.65
N VAL A 508 -4.04 7.08 -19.48
CA VAL A 508 -3.81 5.77 -20.08
C VAL A 508 -4.87 5.50 -21.13
N THR A 509 -4.46 5.39 -22.39
CA THR A 509 -5.36 5.01 -23.48
C THR A 509 -5.21 3.53 -23.78
N VAL A 510 -6.30 2.76 -23.71
CA VAL A 510 -6.34 1.35 -24.15
C VAL A 510 -7.17 1.27 -25.42
N SER A 511 -6.62 0.69 -26.47
CA SER A 511 -7.28 0.58 -27.79
C SER A 511 -7.16 -0.82 -28.38
N PRO A 512 -8.12 -1.27 -29.20
CA PRO A 512 -7.98 -2.54 -29.91
C PRO A 512 -6.80 -2.47 -30.88
N LYS A 513 -6.03 -3.55 -30.97
CA LYS A 513 -4.95 -3.66 -31.96
C LYS A 513 -5.56 -3.66 -33.37
N SER A 514 -5.09 -2.73 -34.20
CA SER A 514 -5.59 -2.47 -35.56
C SER A 514 -5.23 -3.57 -36.56
#